data_AF-A0A9P1IYK2-F1
#
_entry.id   AF-A0A9P1IYK2-F1
#
_cell.length_a   1.000
_cell.length_b   1.000
_cell.length_c   1.000
_cell.angle_alpha   90.00
_cell.angle_beta   90.00
_cell.angle_gamma   90.00
#
_symmetry.space_group_name_H-M   'P 1'
#
loop_
_entity.id
_entity.type
_entity.pdbx_description
1 polymer ?
#
loop_
_entity_poly.entity_id
_entity_poly.type
_entity_poly.pdbx_seq_one_letter_code
_entity_poly.pdbx_strand_id
1 'polypeptide(L)'
;MSASSTIILLVVSVFVLANACGDSASQCSSWVKNGFCTNAFYSYDQRKSYCGASCGFCGGSAVTTSSSSGSSSSCTDSQSACASWKNNGFCTNSFYTDAVRIQYCQKSCNLCTASATTAASATTAASEDTTTG
;
A
#
# COMPACT_ATOMS: atom_id res chain seq x y z
N MET A 1 23.57 59.62 9.88
CA MET A 1 22.22 59.04 10.07
C MET A 1 22.19 57.71 9.34
N SER A 2 22.65 56.68 10.05
CA SER A 2 22.60 55.27 9.63
C SER A 2 21.20 54.68 9.86
N ALA A 3 20.99 53.49 9.28
CA ALA A 3 19.83 52.60 9.31
C ALA A 3 18.90 52.81 8.10
N SER A 4 18.90 51.96 7.05
CA SER A 4 18.93 50.48 7.03
C SER A 4 17.84 49.87 7.92
N SER A 5 16.58 49.82 7.48
CA SER A 5 15.55 48.84 7.90
C SER A 5 14.15 49.32 7.55
N THR A 6 13.63 49.01 6.36
CA THR A 6 12.16 48.96 6.11
C THR A 6 11.75 48.08 4.93
N ILE A 7 12.66 47.65 4.05
CA ILE A 7 12.34 46.69 2.97
C ILE A 7 12.33 45.22 3.48
N ILE A 8 12.17 45.05 4.80
CA ILE A 8 11.92 43.77 5.53
C ILE A 8 10.39 43.47 5.61
N LEU A 9 9.55 44.15 4.83
CA LEU A 9 8.10 43.91 4.76
C LEU A 9 7.70 44.08 3.27
N LEU A 10 7.71 43.06 2.44
CA LEU A 10 6.67 42.05 2.41
C LEU A 10 7.30 40.74 1.95
N VAL A 11 7.76 39.99 2.96
CA VAL A 11 7.53 38.56 3.09
C VAL A 11 7.30 37.86 1.76
N VAL A 12 8.37 37.20 1.33
CA VAL A 12 8.34 35.95 0.59
C VAL A 12 7.32 35.06 1.29
N SER A 13 6.04 35.23 0.96
CA SER A 13 4.98 34.32 1.32
C SER A 13 5.21 33.12 0.44
N VAL A 14 6.20 32.34 0.85
CA VAL A 14 6.18 30.90 0.73
C VAL A 14 4.80 30.53 1.26
N PHE A 15 3.81 30.50 0.37
CA PHE A 15 2.61 29.72 0.58
C PHE A 15 3.15 28.31 0.69
N VAL A 16 3.54 27.97 1.91
CA VAL A 16 3.66 26.61 2.35
C VAL A 16 2.25 26.10 2.08
N LEU A 17 2.06 25.44 0.94
CA LEU A 17 0.97 24.50 0.72
C LEU A 17 1.20 23.40 1.76
N ALA A 18 0.96 23.72 3.02
CA ALA A 18 0.64 22.75 4.02
C ALA A 18 -0.64 22.15 3.48
N ASN A 19 -0.49 21.02 2.79
CA ASN A 19 -1.53 20.04 2.61
C ASN A 19 -1.94 19.64 4.04
N ALA A 20 -2.73 20.50 4.67
CA ALA A 20 -3.13 20.45 6.05
C ALA A 20 -4.12 19.30 6.12
N CYS A 21 -3.56 18.12 6.27
CA CYS A 21 -4.38 16.96 6.49
C CYS A 21 -4.82 17.03 7.94
N GLY A 22 -6.10 17.34 8.13
CA GLY A 22 -6.75 17.52 9.42
C GLY A 22 -8.25 17.27 9.30
N ASP A 23 -8.97 17.57 10.38
CA ASP A 23 -10.42 17.56 10.40
C ASP A 23 -10.93 18.97 10.14
N SER A 24 -11.48 19.19 8.95
CA SER A 24 -12.10 20.47 8.58
C SER A 24 -13.57 20.54 9.00
N ALA A 25 -14.22 19.38 9.22
CA ALA A 25 -15.60 19.31 9.69
C ALA A 25 -15.68 19.17 11.21
N SER A 26 -16.59 19.92 11.83
CA SER A 26 -16.79 19.92 13.29
C SER A 26 -17.43 18.63 13.84
N GLN A 27 -18.01 17.80 12.97
CA GLN A 27 -18.79 16.61 13.34
C GLN A 27 -18.08 15.29 12.98
N CYS A 28 -16.76 15.31 12.76
CA CYS A 28 -16.01 14.12 12.37
C CYS A 28 -16.20 12.94 13.31
N SER A 29 -16.21 13.15 14.63
CA SER A 29 -16.48 12.10 15.62
C SER A 29 -17.80 11.36 15.41
N SER A 30 -18.85 12.06 14.95
CA SER A 30 -20.15 11.46 14.64
C SER A 30 -20.11 10.81 13.25
N TRP A 31 -19.55 11.50 12.26
CA TRP A 31 -19.52 11.02 10.88
C TRP A 31 -18.67 9.76 10.72
N VAL A 32 -17.52 9.68 11.39
CA VAL A 32 -16.69 8.47 11.44
C VAL A 32 -17.47 7.29 12.03
N LYS A 33 -18.19 7.49 13.14
CA LYS A 33 -19.06 6.44 13.73
C LYS A 33 -20.19 6.01 12.79
N ASN A 34 -20.68 6.92 11.95
CA ASN A 34 -21.70 6.65 10.94
C ASN A 34 -21.14 6.17 9.60
N GLY A 35 -19.86 5.79 9.52
CA GLY A 35 -19.26 5.17 8.33
C GLY A 35 -18.80 6.15 7.25
N PHE A 36 -18.64 7.44 7.58
CA PHE A 36 -18.20 8.47 6.61
C PHE A 36 -16.87 8.12 5.92
N CYS A 37 -15.91 7.54 6.64
CA CYS A 37 -14.59 7.20 6.11
C CYS A 37 -14.63 6.13 5.00
N THR A 38 -15.67 5.30 4.95
CA THR A 38 -15.84 4.23 3.96
C THR A 38 -16.97 4.50 2.97
N ASN A 39 -17.73 5.58 3.16
CA ASN A 39 -18.87 5.93 2.32
C ASN A 39 -18.45 6.28 0.88
N ALA A 40 -18.99 5.56 -0.10
CA ALA A 40 -18.68 5.75 -1.52
C ALA A 40 -19.39 6.94 -2.18
N PHE A 41 -20.38 7.54 -1.51
CA PHE A 41 -21.05 8.77 -1.95
C PHE A 41 -20.09 9.97 -1.93
N TYR A 42 -19.07 9.93 -1.06
CA TYR A 42 -18.03 10.97 -0.96
C TYR A 42 -16.74 10.46 -1.58
N SER A 43 -16.09 11.30 -2.39
CA SER A 43 -14.78 10.96 -2.96
C SER A 43 -13.73 10.78 -1.87
N TYR A 44 -12.62 10.11 -2.20
CA TYR A 44 -11.50 10.00 -1.27
C TYR A 44 -11.01 11.38 -0.82
N ASP A 45 -10.85 12.33 -1.75
CA ASP A 45 -10.40 13.69 -1.45
C ASP A 45 -11.39 14.44 -0.56
N GLN A 46 -12.70 14.26 -0.77
CA GLN A 46 -13.72 14.85 0.11
C GLN A 46 -13.62 14.28 1.53
N ARG A 47 -13.53 12.96 1.67
CA ARG A 47 -13.41 12.33 2.99
C ARG A 47 -12.10 12.72 3.70
N LYS A 48 -11.01 12.83 2.94
CA LYS A 48 -9.69 13.30 3.41
C LYS A 48 -9.68 14.78 3.78
N SER A 49 -10.42 15.61 3.06
CA SER A 49 -10.50 17.04 3.37
C SER A 49 -11.39 17.30 4.59
N TYR A 50 -12.52 16.60 4.72
CA TYR A 50 -13.46 16.85 5.79
C TYR A 50 -13.02 16.26 7.13
N CYS A 51 -12.60 15.00 7.13
CA CYS A 51 -12.27 14.26 8.34
C CYS A 51 -10.98 13.46 8.16
N GLY A 52 -9.97 14.05 7.53
CA GLY A 52 -8.75 13.33 7.18
C GLY A 52 -8.03 12.77 8.40
N ALA A 53 -7.97 13.51 9.50
CA ALA A 53 -7.29 13.05 10.72
C ALA A 53 -8.14 11.99 11.44
N SER A 54 -9.44 12.27 11.62
CA SER A 54 -10.40 11.36 12.23
C SER A 54 -10.57 10.04 11.45
N CYS A 55 -10.44 10.06 10.12
CA CYS A 55 -10.47 8.88 9.26
C CYS A 55 -9.10 8.21 9.07
N GLY A 56 -8.01 8.78 9.64
CA GLY A 56 -6.66 8.23 9.51
C GLY A 56 -6.01 8.43 8.13
N PHE A 57 -6.56 9.30 7.28
CA PHE A 57 -6.03 9.61 5.95
C PHE A 57 -4.81 10.56 5.95
N CYS A 58 -4.47 11.11 7.12
CA CYS A 58 -3.39 12.08 7.29
C CYS A 58 -1.99 11.50 7.56
N GLY A 59 -1.83 10.18 7.46
CA GLY A 59 -0.55 9.49 7.66
C GLY A 59 0.29 9.29 6.39
N GLY A 60 0.28 10.21 5.42
CA GLY A 60 1.01 9.98 4.15
C GLY A 60 1.70 11.20 3.56
N SER A 61 3.00 11.37 3.82
CA SER A 61 3.95 11.91 2.84
C SER A 61 5.38 11.46 3.11
N ALA A 62 6.01 10.98 2.03
CA ALA A 62 7.40 10.59 1.84
C ALA A 62 7.93 9.33 2.57
N VAL A 63 8.35 8.38 1.74
CA VAL A 63 9.41 7.39 1.98
C VAL A 63 10.46 7.91 2.96
N THR A 64 10.55 7.31 4.16
CA THR A 64 11.77 6.70 4.70
C THR A 64 11.49 5.99 6.03
N THR A 65 11.52 4.66 5.94
CA THR A 65 11.96 3.68 6.95
C THR A 65 11.17 3.48 8.25
N SER A 66 10.52 2.31 8.26
CA SER A 66 10.22 1.42 9.41
C SER A 66 8.87 1.68 10.09
N SER A 67 7.77 1.12 9.59
CA SER A 67 7.55 -0.33 9.59
C SER A 67 6.67 -0.78 8.42
N SER A 68 7.27 -1.66 7.60
CA SER A 68 6.64 -2.49 6.56
C SER A 68 5.88 -1.76 5.44
N SER A 69 6.59 -0.90 4.72
CA SER A 69 6.52 -0.97 3.25
C SER A 69 7.33 -2.19 2.80
N GLY A 70 6.75 -3.38 2.97
CA GLY A 70 6.88 -4.34 1.91
C GLY A 70 5.89 -3.90 0.84
N SER A 71 6.21 -4.07 -0.43
CA SER A 71 5.17 -4.37 -1.41
C SER A 71 4.48 -5.64 -0.93
N SER A 72 3.58 -5.52 0.05
CA SER A 72 3.01 -6.64 0.73
C SER A 72 1.97 -7.19 -0.20
N SER A 73 2.32 -8.25 -0.93
CA SER A 73 1.36 -9.31 -1.23
C SER A 73 0.50 -9.44 0.02
N SER A 74 -0.73 -8.93 -0.02
CA SER A 74 -1.67 -9.14 1.08
C SER A 74 -1.70 -10.63 1.23
N CYS A 75 -1.09 -11.19 2.28
CA CYS A 75 -1.14 -12.61 2.45
C CYS A 75 -2.61 -12.89 2.75
N THR A 76 -3.31 -13.31 1.70
CA THR A 76 -4.73 -13.57 1.69
C THR A 76 -4.98 -14.81 0.86
N ASP A 77 -6.08 -15.47 1.16
CA ASP A 77 -6.62 -16.43 0.22
C ASP A 77 -7.40 -15.65 -0.83
N SER A 78 -7.10 -15.92 -2.10
CA SER A 78 -7.82 -15.38 -3.26
C SER A 78 -9.06 -16.21 -3.58
N GLN A 79 -9.17 -17.42 -3.00
CA GLN A 79 -10.30 -18.33 -3.22
C GLN A 79 -11.00 -18.68 -1.93
N SER A 80 -12.34 -18.68 -1.96
CA SER A 80 -13.18 -19.09 -0.84
C SER A 80 -13.10 -20.60 -0.56
N ALA A 81 -12.71 -21.39 -1.56
CA ALA A 81 -12.56 -22.85 -1.45
C ALA A 81 -11.28 -23.30 -0.75
N CYS A 82 -10.39 -22.38 -0.32
CA CYS A 82 -9.08 -22.73 0.21
C CYS A 82 -9.12 -23.64 1.45
N ALA A 83 -10.13 -23.51 2.31
CA ALA A 83 -10.34 -24.44 3.42
C ALA A 83 -10.57 -25.87 2.92
N SER A 84 -11.49 -26.05 1.97
CA SER A 84 -11.78 -27.35 1.36
C SER A 84 -10.57 -27.89 0.62
N TRP A 85 -9.88 -27.07 -0.18
CA TRP A 85 -8.72 -27.50 -0.96
C TRP A 85 -7.54 -27.89 -0.07
N LYS A 86 -7.27 -27.14 1.00
CA LYS A 86 -6.28 -27.51 2.03
C LYS A 86 -6.59 -28.89 2.60
N ASN A 87 -7.84 -29.15 2.99
CA ASN A 87 -8.27 -30.44 3.53
C ASN A 87 -8.17 -31.58 2.50
N ASN A 88 -8.26 -31.28 1.21
CA ASN A 88 -8.06 -32.24 0.11
C ASN A 88 -6.60 -32.34 -0.37
N GLY A 89 -5.63 -31.75 0.37
CA GLY A 89 -4.20 -31.90 0.10
C GLY A 89 -3.60 -30.88 -0.89
N PHE A 90 -4.31 -29.81 -1.23
CA PHE A 90 -3.80 -28.78 -2.17
C PHE A 90 -2.43 -28.20 -1.77
N CYS A 91 -2.21 -27.99 -0.47
CA CYS A 91 -0.97 -27.39 0.04
C CYS A 91 0.23 -28.34 0.06
N THR A 92 0.02 -29.66 -0.05
CA THR A 92 1.07 -30.68 0.05
C THR A 92 1.26 -31.47 -1.24
N ASN A 93 0.28 -31.47 -2.13
CA ASN A 93 0.32 -32.21 -3.38
C ASN A 93 1.27 -31.56 -4.40
N SER A 94 2.26 -32.32 -4.86
CA SER A 94 3.31 -31.89 -5.81
C SER A 94 2.78 -31.49 -7.19
N PHE A 95 1.55 -31.85 -7.56
CA PHE A 95 0.89 -31.36 -8.77
C PHE A 95 0.65 -29.84 -8.73
N TYR A 96 0.52 -29.24 -7.54
CA TYR A 96 0.39 -27.80 -7.37
C TYR A 96 1.74 -27.20 -6.98
N THR A 97 2.25 -26.28 -7.81
CA THR A 97 3.48 -25.56 -7.51
C THR A 97 3.29 -24.56 -6.39
N ASP A 98 4.36 -24.14 -5.73
CA ASP A 98 4.28 -23.09 -4.70
C ASP A 98 3.71 -21.79 -5.26
N ALA A 99 3.98 -21.47 -6.52
CA ALA A 99 3.35 -20.34 -7.19
C ALA A 99 1.81 -20.49 -7.22
N VAL A 100 1.28 -21.66 -7.60
CA VAL A 100 -0.17 -21.92 -7.61
C VAL A 100 -0.76 -21.85 -6.20
N ARG A 101 -0.04 -22.40 -5.20
CA ARG A 101 -0.48 -22.37 -3.80
C ARG A 101 -0.51 -20.95 -3.24
N ILE A 102 0.48 -20.13 -3.57
CA ILE A 102 0.57 -18.72 -3.21
C ILE A 102 -0.51 -17.90 -3.93
N GLN A 103 -0.75 -18.14 -5.21
CA GLN A 103 -1.76 -17.38 -5.98
C GLN A 103 -3.17 -17.55 -5.42
N TYR A 104 -3.54 -18.76 -5.02
CA TYR A 104 -4.92 -19.05 -4.60
C TYR A 104 -5.13 -19.07 -3.10
N CYS A 105 -4.24 -19.73 -2.36
CA CYS A 105 -4.49 -20.09 -0.95
C CYS A 105 -3.28 -19.77 -0.08
N GLN A 106 -2.69 -18.58 -0.26
CA GLN A 106 -1.46 -18.21 0.42
C GLN A 106 -1.57 -18.31 1.94
N LYS A 107 -2.66 -17.82 2.54
CA LYS A 107 -2.87 -17.91 3.99
C LYS A 107 -3.17 -19.34 4.40
N SER A 108 -4.09 -19.99 3.70
CA SER A 108 -4.53 -21.35 4.02
C SER A 108 -3.37 -22.35 3.96
N CYS A 109 -2.45 -22.19 3.02
CA CYS A 109 -1.23 -22.99 2.90
C CYS A 109 -0.04 -22.47 3.74
N ASN A 110 -0.21 -21.42 4.54
CA ASN A 110 0.82 -20.80 5.37
C ASN A 110 2.06 -20.31 4.57
N LEU A 111 1.86 -19.79 3.35
CA LEU A 111 2.92 -19.34 2.44
C LEU A 111 3.10 -17.80 2.42
N CYS A 112 2.65 -17.12 3.48
CA CYS A 112 2.72 -15.66 3.60
C CYS A 112 4.14 -15.07 3.50
N THR A 113 5.16 -15.88 3.78
CA THR A 113 6.57 -15.48 3.76
C THR A 113 7.27 -15.79 2.44
N ALA A 114 6.62 -16.51 1.52
CA ALA A 114 7.23 -16.97 0.27
C ALA A 114 7.03 -16.02 -0.94
N SER A 115 6.08 -15.07 -0.88
CA SER A 115 5.81 -14.12 -1.98
C SER A 115 6.90 -13.08 -2.20
N ALA A 116 7.82 -12.88 -1.25
CA ALA A 116 8.83 -11.82 -1.33
C ALA A 116 10.06 -12.18 -2.20
N THR A 117 10.19 -13.44 -2.64
CA THR A 117 11.45 -13.92 -3.23
C THR A 117 11.43 -14.10 -4.75
N THR A 118 10.27 -14.19 -5.40
CA THR A 118 10.21 -14.53 -6.84
C THR A 118 10.05 -13.30 -7.74
N ALA A 119 10.97 -12.34 -7.63
CA ALA A 119 11.17 -11.28 -8.62
C ALA A 119 12.63 -11.17 -9.11
N ALA A 120 13.43 -12.21 -8.88
CA ALA A 120 14.75 -12.36 -9.48
C ALA A 120 14.84 -13.70 -10.20
N SER A 121 15.14 -13.62 -11.49
CA SER A 121 15.68 -14.71 -12.32
C SER A 121 14.67 -15.68 -12.98
N ALA A 122 13.89 -15.13 -13.91
CA ALA A 122 13.57 -15.82 -15.17
C ALA A 122 14.10 -14.98 -16.34
N THR A 123 15.42 -14.96 -16.50
CA THR A 123 16.08 -14.61 -17.77
C THR A 123 17.30 -15.50 -17.91
N THR A 124 17.06 -16.73 -18.38
CA THR A 124 18.08 -17.55 -19.01
C THR A 124 17.61 -17.81 -20.43
N ALA A 125 18.29 -17.20 -21.40
CA ALA A 125 18.40 -17.68 -22.78
C ALA A 125 19.79 -17.21 -23.23
N ALA A 126 20.79 -18.10 -23.16
CA ALA A 126 21.19 -19.03 -24.21
C ALA A 126 22.37 -18.43 -24.99
N SER A 127 23.60 -18.75 -24.55
CA SER A 127 24.76 -18.70 -25.43
C SER A 127 24.71 -19.92 -26.35
N GLU A 128 24.77 -19.64 -27.64
CA GLU A 128 24.81 -20.59 -28.74
C GLU A 128 26.03 -21.51 -28.60
N ASP A 129 25.78 -22.81 -28.56
CA ASP A 129 26.70 -23.85 -29.00
C ASP A 129 26.11 -24.41 -30.29
N THR A 130 26.87 -24.30 -31.38
CA THR A 130 26.94 -25.19 -32.57
C THR A 130 27.32 -24.36 -33.79
N THR A 131 28.52 -24.58 -34.34
CA THR A 131 28.70 -25.00 -35.75
C THR A 131 30.18 -25.28 -36.03
N THR A 132 30.45 -26.57 -36.23
CA THR A 132 31.60 -27.19 -36.86
C THR A 132 31.83 -26.67 -38.30
N GLY A 133 33.08 -26.42 -38.66
CA GLY A 133 33.57 -26.24 -40.03
C GLY A 133 35.02 -26.67 -40.11
#